data_AF-A0A920Q8P5-F1
#
_entry.id   AF-A0A920Q8P5-F1
#
_cell.length_a   1.000
_cell.length_b   1.000
_cell.length_c   1.000
_cell.angle_alpha   90.00
_cell.angle_beta   90.00
_cell.angle_gamma   90.00
#
_symmetry.space_group_name_H-M   'P 1'
#
loop_
_entity.id
_entity.type
_entity.pdbx_description
1 polymer ?
#
loop_
_entity_poly.entity_id
_entity_poly.type
_entity_poly.pdbx_seq_one_letter_code
_entity_poly.pdbx_strand_id
1 'polypeptide(L)'
;MSVRNVSLHMYTDMVTVDGKEISERILGVLLTTLIATAHDNGSDVRGPNSSKGYVYQVTPKLQTAEEVAEQVRFFEAVEEKLGLAANRMLIGIMNEELGMTLQLAEALRSARSRVFFTNTGFLDRTGSQIRVQTHAGPVDARDDLTRAVFNTSYELHNVDVSLRAGVHNQGKKFGKGMQVKNRAMAEMMEIKINHPRSGGNTAWVPAPNPSHLHSMHYHMIDVGQVQRTMEDSPSPNITRKDLLNFPVLNGVKVADQKAKETLLLSYAHSMVAYVEPWVHRGIGCSGVPNFSQIEEMKDRATERIDGAIIANWKLHGVVTQAEIEEAVIKATKF
;
A
#
# COMPACT_ATOMS: atom_id res chain seq x y z
N MET A 1 5.29 11.86 -13.27
CA MET A 1 3.96 11.35 -12.85
C MET A 1 3.87 9.88 -13.20
N SER A 2 3.35 9.09 -12.26
CA SER A 2 2.94 7.70 -12.47
C SER A 2 1.44 7.58 -12.31
N VAL A 3 0.86 6.51 -12.84
CA VAL A 3 -0.57 6.18 -12.68
C VAL A 3 -0.68 4.85 -11.94
N ARG A 4 -1.60 4.76 -10.98
CA ARG A 4 -1.89 3.52 -10.25
C ARG A 4 -3.19 2.93 -10.77
N ASN A 5 -3.07 1.93 -11.65
CA ASN A 5 -4.22 1.18 -12.12
C ASN A 5 -4.72 0.20 -11.05
N VAL A 6 -5.96 -0.28 -11.20
CA VAL A 6 -6.50 -1.34 -10.36
C VAL A 6 -5.82 -2.69 -10.66
N SER A 7 -6.04 -3.66 -9.78
CA SER A 7 -5.43 -4.99 -9.86
C SER A 7 -6.42 -6.04 -10.39
N LEU A 8 -6.02 -7.30 -10.34
CA LEU A 8 -6.67 -8.47 -10.93
C LEU A 8 -8.13 -8.73 -10.52
N HIS A 9 -8.55 -8.24 -9.35
CA HIS A 9 -9.77 -8.67 -8.67
C HIS A 9 -11.09 -8.10 -9.20
N MET A 10 -11.07 -6.99 -9.95
CA MET A 10 -12.30 -6.29 -10.37
C MET A 10 -12.59 -6.47 -11.87
N TYR A 11 -13.88 -6.53 -12.18
CA TYR A 11 -14.44 -6.52 -13.52
C TYR A 11 -15.32 -5.28 -13.69
N THR A 12 -15.55 -4.90 -14.94
CA THR A 12 -16.37 -3.75 -15.31
C THR A 12 -17.20 -4.06 -16.56
N ASP A 13 -18.41 -3.52 -16.58
CA ASP A 13 -19.36 -3.54 -17.68
C ASP A 13 -19.23 -2.35 -18.63
N MET A 14 -18.28 -1.42 -18.39
CA MET A 14 -18.03 -0.27 -19.26
C MET A 14 -17.76 -0.67 -20.72
N VAL A 15 -17.13 -1.83 -20.90
CA VAL A 15 -16.97 -2.52 -22.19
C VAL A 15 -17.26 -3.99 -21.98
N THR A 16 -17.96 -4.63 -22.91
CA THR A 16 -18.19 -6.07 -22.89
C THR A 16 -17.55 -6.77 -24.09
N VAL A 17 -17.10 -8.00 -23.88
CA VAL A 17 -16.62 -8.90 -24.94
C VAL A 17 -17.49 -10.15 -24.89
N ASP A 18 -18.15 -10.46 -26.01
CA ASP A 18 -19.14 -11.55 -26.10
C ASP A 18 -20.23 -11.50 -25.00
N GLY A 19 -20.64 -10.27 -24.66
CA GLY A 19 -21.65 -10.01 -23.62
C GLY A 19 -21.16 -10.22 -22.18
N LYS A 20 -19.87 -10.42 -21.95
CA LYS A 20 -19.26 -10.53 -20.61
C LYS A 20 -18.49 -9.29 -20.23
N GLU A 21 -18.57 -8.94 -18.95
CA GLU A 21 -17.69 -7.93 -18.34
C GLU A 21 -16.22 -8.29 -18.54
N ILE A 22 -15.38 -7.27 -18.67
CA ILE A 22 -13.93 -7.44 -18.80
C ILE A 22 -13.23 -7.08 -17.50
N SER A 23 -11.99 -7.54 -17.35
CA SER A 23 -11.15 -7.11 -16.23
C SER A 23 -10.94 -5.60 -16.27
N GLU A 24 -11.27 -4.92 -15.16
CA GLU A 24 -11.10 -3.47 -15.00
C GLU A 24 -9.62 -3.08 -15.16
N ARG A 25 -8.70 -3.95 -14.71
CA ARG A 25 -7.26 -3.79 -14.91
C ARG A 25 -6.88 -3.71 -16.38
N ILE A 26 -7.43 -4.60 -17.22
CA ILE A 26 -7.10 -4.63 -18.65
C ILE A 26 -7.53 -3.32 -19.31
N LEU A 27 -8.76 -2.88 -19.04
CA LEU A 27 -9.28 -1.62 -19.54
C LEU A 27 -8.45 -0.42 -19.07
N GLY A 28 -8.18 -0.33 -17.77
CA GLY A 28 -7.45 0.79 -17.18
C GLY A 28 -6.01 0.89 -17.69
N VAL A 29 -5.27 -0.22 -17.75
CA VAL A 29 -3.90 -0.23 -18.28
C VAL A 29 -3.86 0.20 -19.74
N LEU A 30 -4.79 -0.31 -20.57
CA LEU A 30 -4.85 0.07 -21.99
C LEU A 30 -5.15 1.57 -22.16
N LEU A 31 -6.20 2.07 -21.50
CA LEU A 31 -6.61 3.48 -21.60
C LEU A 31 -5.52 4.42 -21.10
N THR A 32 -4.98 4.17 -19.90
CA THR A 32 -3.95 5.03 -19.32
C THR A 32 -2.66 5.03 -20.13
N THR A 33 -2.31 3.90 -20.76
CA THR A 33 -1.16 3.80 -21.65
C THR A 33 -1.40 4.57 -22.94
N LEU A 34 -2.55 4.39 -23.58
CA LEU A 34 -2.92 5.12 -24.79
C LEU A 34 -2.88 6.63 -24.56
N ILE A 35 -3.48 7.11 -23.46
CA ILE A 35 -3.48 8.53 -23.08
C ILE A 35 -2.04 9.02 -22.89
N ALA A 36 -1.21 8.28 -22.14
CA ALA A 36 0.17 8.67 -21.90
C ALA A 36 0.97 8.73 -23.21
N THR A 37 0.88 7.73 -24.08
CA THR A 37 1.67 7.70 -25.31
C THR A 37 1.20 8.68 -26.37
N ALA A 38 -0.09 9.04 -26.37
CA ALA A 38 -0.63 10.03 -27.30
C ALA A 38 -0.33 11.48 -26.88
N HIS A 39 -0.30 11.76 -25.56
CA HIS A 39 -0.32 13.13 -25.06
C HIS A 39 0.87 13.53 -24.19
N ASP A 40 1.82 12.62 -23.90
CA ASP A 40 2.98 12.94 -23.06
C ASP A 40 4.11 13.69 -23.79
N ASN A 41 3.80 14.48 -24.82
CA ASN A 41 4.80 15.22 -25.59
C ASN A 41 5.17 16.59 -24.98
N GLY A 42 4.45 17.01 -23.92
CA GLY A 42 4.59 18.35 -23.35
C GLY A 42 3.75 19.41 -24.09
N SER A 43 4.01 20.67 -23.78
CA SER A 43 3.44 21.88 -24.39
C SER A 43 4.52 22.98 -24.42
N ASP A 44 4.22 24.14 -25.01
CA ASP A 44 5.20 25.25 -25.12
C ASP A 44 5.74 25.75 -23.77
N VAL A 45 4.97 25.56 -22.69
CA VAL A 45 5.30 25.96 -21.32
C VAL A 45 5.67 24.80 -20.39
N ARG A 46 5.57 23.54 -20.84
CA ARG A 46 5.79 22.36 -20.00
C ARG A 46 6.45 21.24 -20.80
N GLY A 47 7.59 20.73 -20.34
CA GLY A 47 8.20 19.54 -20.95
C GLY A 47 7.29 18.29 -20.87
N PRO A 48 7.67 17.20 -21.56
CA PRO A 48 7.01 15.91 -21.40
C PRO A 48 7.12 15.42 -19.94
N ASN A 49 6.15 14.66 -19.45
CA ASN A 49 6.19 14.04 -18.13
C ASN A 49 7.34 13.04 -18.03
N SER A 50 7.60 12.27 -19.08
CA SER A 50 8.81 11.47 -19.20
C SER A 50 9.71 11.99 -20.32
N SER A 51 10.89 12.52 -19.97
CA SER A 51 11.90 12.91 -20.96
C SER A 51 12.48 11.73 -21.73
N LYS A 52 12.37 10.52 -21.18
CA LYS A 52 12.73 9.25 -21.84
C LYS A 52 11.52 8.57 -22.49
N GLY A 53 10.33 9.15 -22.30
CA GLY A 53 9.04 8.70 -22.78
C GLY A 53 8.48 7.42 -22.14
N TYR A 54 9.04 6.97 -21.02
CA TYR A 54 8.47 5.84 -20.28
C TYR A 54 7.06 6.11 -19.76
N VAL A 55 6.23 5.07 -19.72
CA VAL A 55 4.93 5.06 -19.05
C VAL A 55 5.08 4.36 -17.70
N TYR A 56 4.86 5.10 -16.61
CA TYR A 56 5.08 4.61 -15.24
C TYR A 56 3.79 4.07 -14.62
N GLN A 57 3.65 2.74 -14.61
CA GLN A 57 2.47 2.03 -14.13
C GLN A 57 2.69 1.43 -12.72
N VAL A 58 2.06 1.99 -11.69
CA VAL A 58 2.03 1.37 -10.36
C VAL A 58 0.97 0.28 -10.36
N THR A 59 1.38 -0.95 -10.03
CA THR A 59 0.50 -2.13 -10.00
C THR A 59 0.30 -2.59 -8.56
N PRO A 60 -0.91 -2.43 -8.01
CA PRO A 60 -1.24 -2.79 -6.63
C PRO A 60 -1.64 -4.27 -6.49
N LYS A 61 -1.70 -4.75 -5.24
CA LYS A 61 -2.41 -5.96 -4.78
C LYS A 61 -2.06 -7.30 -5.47
N LEU A 62 -0.94 -7.37 -6.19
CA LEU A 62 -0.44 -8.66 -6.68
C LEU A 62 0.03 -9.50 -5.48
N GLN A 63 -0.25 -10.80 -5.50
CA GLN A 63 0.04 -11.76 -4.45
C GLN A 63 1.28 -12.61 -4.74
N THR A 64 1.63 -12.83 -6.01
CA THR A 64 2.67 -13.81 -6.36
C THR A 64 3.61 -13.27 -7.42
N ALA A 65 4.79 -13.90 -7.53
CA ALA A 65 5.70 -13.59 -8.62
C ALA A 65 5.13 -13.99 -10.00
N GLU A 66 4.27 -15.02 -10.05
CA GLU A 66 3.57 -15.41 -11.28
C GLU A 66 2.61 -14.34 -11.77
N GLU A 67 1.86 -13.70 -10.86
CA GLU A 67 1.00 -12.57 -11.18
C GLU A 67 1.82 -11.35 -11.68
N VAL A 68 3.02 -11.13 -11.14
CA VAL A 68 3.94 -10.10 -11.66
C VAL A 68 4.44 -10.47 -13.05
N ALA A 69 4.79 -11.73 -13.29
CA ALA A 69 5.21 -12.21 -14.59
C ALA A 69 4.08 -12.11 -15.63
N GLU A 70 2.83 -12.37 -15.23
CA GLU A 70 1.65 -12.17 -16.06
C GLU A 70 1.45 -10.69 -16.39
N GLN A 71 1.60 -9.79 -15.43
CA GLN A 71 1.53 -8.35 -15.66
C GLN A 71 2.59 -7.86 -16.64
N VAL A 72 3.81 -8.43 -16.59
CA VAL A 72 4.89 -8.13 -17.55
C VAL A 72 4.51 -8.59 -18.95
N ARG A 73 3.99 -9.82 -19.12
CA ARG A 73 3.50 -10.31 -20.42
C ARG A 73 2.35 -9.46 -20.95
N PHE A 74 1.48 -8.99 -20.07
CA PHE A 74 0.39 -8.10 -20.46
C PHE A 74 0.92 -6.74 -20.97
N PHE A 75 1.94 -6.16 -20.32
CA PHE A 75 2.60 -4.95 -20.85
C PHE A 75 3.27 -5.18 -22.20
N GLU A 76 3.92 -6.33 -22.40
CA GLU A 76 4.51 -6.70 -23.69
C GLU A 76 3.44 -6.76 -24.79
N ALA A 77 2.30 -7.39 -24.51
CA ALA A 77 1.19 -7.47 -25.45
C ALA A 77 0.58 -6.08 -25.77
N VAL A 78 0.46 -5.20 -24.78
CA VAL A 78 -0.02 -3.83 -24.98
C VAL A 78 0.98 -3.03 -25.82
N GLU A 79 2.28 -3.14 -25.53
CA GLU A 79 3.34 -2.50 -26.31
C GLU A 79 3.30 -2.94 -27.77
N GLU A 80 3.23 -4.25 -28.02
CA GLU A 80 3.13 -4.81 -29.37
C GLU A 80 1.89 -4.28 -30.11
N LYS A 81 0.71 -4.33 -29.47
CA LYS A 81 -0.55 -3.89 -30.08
C LYS A 81 -0.59 -2.40 -30.37
N LEU A 82 0.08 -1.59 -29.59
CA LEU A 82 0.17 -0.14 -29.77
C LEU A 82 1.40 0.29 -30.59
N GLY A 83 2.25 -0.64 -31.05
CA GLY A 83 3.47 -0.35 -31.79
C GLY A 83 4.54 0.40 -30.98
N LEU A 84 4.57 0.21 -29.66
CA LEU A 84 5.52 0.85 -28.77
C LEU A 84 6.84 0.07 -28.72
N ALA A 85 7.93 0.79 -28.43
CA ALA A 85 9.23 0.15 -28.17
C ALA A 85 9.15 -0.80 -26.96
N ALA A 86 9.89 -1.89 -26.99
CA ALA A 86 9.95 -2.83 -25.87
C ALA A 86 10.43 -2.14 -24.58
N ASN A 87 9.82 -2.48 -23.45
CA ASN A 87 10.10 -1.89 -22.12
C ASN A 87 9.76 -0.39 -22.01
N ARG A 88 8.82 0.10 -22.82
CA ARG A 88 8.26 1.46 -22.70
C ARG A 88 7.42 1.60 -21.43
N MET A 89 6.67 0.55 -21.09
CA MET A 89 5.84 0.45 -19.89
C MET A 89 6.66 -0.11 -18.74
N LEU A 90 6.85 0.72 -17.72
CA LEU A 90 7.58 0.38 -16.50
C LEU A 90 6.60 0.05 -15.37
N ILE A 91 6.97 -0.92 -14.53
CA ILE A 91 6.14 -1.39 -13.42
C ILE A 91 6.66 -0.88 -12.07
N GLY A 92 5.74 -0.36 -11.26
CA GLY A 92 5.94 -0.06 -9.86
C GLY A 92 5.23 -1.13 -9.03
N ILE A 93 5.97 -1.97 -8.32
CA ILE A 93 5.42 -3.11 -7.58
C ILE A 93 5.04 -2.64 -6.17
N MET A 94 3.77 -2.77 -5.82
CA MET A 94 3.34 -2.62 -4.43
C MET A 94 3.60 -3.92 -3.68
N ASN A 95 4.54 -3.90 -2.74
CA ASN A 95 4.72 -4.96 -1.77
C ASN A 95 3.71 -4.74 -0.65
N GLU A 96 2.45 -5.12 -0.89
CA GLU A 96 1.32 -4.83 0.00
C GLU A 96 0.43 -6.06 0.28
N GLU A 97 0.94 -7.24 -0.05
CA GLU A 97 0.30 -8.52 0.22
C GLU A 97 1.30 -9.48 0.85
N LEU A 98 0.87 -10.34 1.78
CA LEU A 98 1.78 -11.28 2.44
C LEU A 98 2.45 -12.21 1.41
N GLY A 99 1.69 -12.72 0.43
CA GLY A 99 2.24 -13.54 -0.64
C GLY A 99 3.36 -12.82 -1.41
N MET A 100 3.16 -11.53 -1.72
CA MET A 100 4.14 -10.71 -2.42
C MET A 100 5.39 -10.50 -1.58
N THR A 101 5.24 -10.20 -0.30
CA THR A 101 6.39 -10.05 0.62
C THR A 101 7.24 -11.31 0.63
N LEU A 102 6.64 -12.49 0.70
CA LEU A 102 7.35 -13.77 0.73
C LEU A 102 8.03 -14.13 -0.60
N GLN A 103 7.58 -13.54 -1.71
CA GLN A 103 8.06 -13.82 -3.07
C GLN A 103 8.73 -12.62 -3.74
N LEU A 104 9.05 -11.56 -2.99
CA LEU A 104 9.46 -10.27 -3.54
C LEU A 104 10.69 -10.39 -4.44
N ALA A 105 11.69 -11.19 -4.06
CA ALA A 105 12.89 -11.39 -4.87
C ALA A 105 12.57 -11.97 -6.25
N GLU A 106 11.65 -12.93 -6.30
CA GLU A 106 11.23 -13.60 -7.54
C GLU A 106 10.31 -12.72 -8.40
N ALA A 107 9.44 -11.92 -7.75
CA ALA A 107 8.67 -10.89 -8.42
C ALA A 107 9.58 -9.83 -9.09
N LEU A 108 10.60 -9.36 -8.38
CA LEU A 108 11.59 -8.43 -8.91
C LEU A 108 12.39 -9.04 -10.07
N ARG A 109 12.76 -10.32 -9.97
CA ARG A 109 13.44 -11.06 -11.06
C ARG A 109 12.56 -11.13 -12.32
N SER A 110 11.27 -11.37 -12.14
CA SER A 110 10.27 -11.45 -13.22
C SER A 110 10.07 -10.09 -13.92
N ALA A 111 10.18 -8.99 -13.18
CA ALA A 111 10.01 -7.63 -13.69
C ALA A 111 11.34 -6.87 -13.93
N ARG A 112 12.50 -7.55 -13.96
CA ARG A 112 13.82 -6.92 -13.90
C ARG A 112 14.08 -5.84 -14.96
N SER A 113 13.52 -5.99 -16.16
CA SER A 113 13.67 -5.03 -17.27
C SER A 113 12.73 -3.83 -17.18
N ARG A 114 11.71 -3.89 -16.31
CA ARG A 114 10.60 -2.92 -16.25
C ARG A 114 10.44 -2.24 -14.90
N VAL A 115 10.98 -2.83 -13.82
CA VAL A 115 10.77 -2.29 -12.48
C VAL A 115 11.39 -0.90 -12.34
N PHE A 116 10.58 0.09 -11.94
CA PHE A 116 11.04 1.45 -11.63
C PHE A 116 10.81 1.84 -10.16
N PHE A 117 10.07 1.00 -9.42
CA PHE A 117 9.67 1.29 -8.05
C PHE A 117 9.24 0.02 -7.31
N THR A 118 9.57 -0.04 -6.02
CA THR A 118 8.94 -0.95 -5.06
C THR A 118 8.49 -0.16 -3.84
N ASN A 119 7.32 -0.42 -3.28
CA ASN A 119 6.85 0.27 -2.08
C ASN A 119 6.16 -0.62 -1.08
N THR A 120 6.40 -0.32 0.19
CA THR A 120 5.70 -0.92 1.31
C THR A 120 4.31 -0.30 1.52
N GLY A 121 3.30 -0.88 0.91
CA GLY A 121 1.89 -0.57 1.17
C GLY A 121 1.41 -1.19 2.48
N PHE A 122 1.95 -0.71 3.62
CA PHE A 122 1.81 -1.38 4.92
C PHE A 122 0.34 -1.57 5.37
N LEU A 123 -0.57 -0.67 4.97
CA LEU A 123 -1.98 -0.76 5.31
C LEU A 123 -2.63 -2.00 4.70
N ASP A 124 -2.55 -2.12 3.38
CA ASP A 124 -3.03 -3.31 2.65
C ASP A 124 -2.27 -4.57 3.10
N ARG A 125 -0.96 -4.45 3.38
CA ARG A 125 -0.14 -5.56 3.88
C ARG A 125 -0.62 -6.08 5.23
N THR A 126 -1.07 -5.18 6.11
CA THR A 126 -1.65 -5.51 7.41
C THR A 126 -2.97 -6.25 7.22
N GLY A 127 -3.88 -5.72 6.40
CA GLY A 127 -5.13 -6.41 6.06
C GLY A 127 -4.89 -7.79 5.42
N SER A 128 -3.83 -7.93 4.60
CA SER A 128 -3.38 -9.21 4.04
C SER A 128 -2.91 -10.19 5.12
N GLN A 129 -2.11 -9.73 6.09
CA GLN A 129 -1.64 -10.55 7.22
C GLN A 129 -2.82 -11.14 7.98
N ILE A 130 -3.79 -10.29 8.35
CA ILE A 130 -4.97 -10.68 9.13
C ILE A 130 -5.79 -11.73 8.38
N ARG A 131 -6.08 -11.47 7.10
CA ARG A 131 -6.91 -12.38 6.29
C ARG A 131 -6.24 -13.73 6.06
N VAL A 132 -4.97 -13.75 5.64
CA VAL A 132 -4.27 -15.00 5.30
C VAL A 132 -4.08 -15.88 6.53
N GLN A 133 -3.87 -15.27 7.70
CA GLN A 133 -3.62 -15.98 8.94
C GLN A 133 -4.81 -15.93 9.91
N THR A 134 -6.04 -15.75 9.39
CA THR A 134 -7.22 -15.47 10.23
C THR A 134 -7.49 -16.55 11.28
N HIS A 135 -7.10 -17.80 11.05
CA HIS A 135 -7.27 -18.91 12.00
C HIS A 135 -6.18 -19.01 13.07
N ALA A 136 -5.13 -18.18 13.02
CA ALA A 136 -4.04 -18.21 14.00
C ALA A 136 -4.46 -17.75 15.41
N GLY A 137 -5.56 -17.00 15.51
CA GLY A 137 -6.10 -16.48 16.76
C GLY A 137 -6.75 -15.10 16.58
N PRO A 138 -7.28 -14.51 17.67
CA PRO A 138 -7.71 -13.13 17.65
C PRO A 138 -6.51 -12.22 17.42
N VAL A 139 -6.56 -11.34 16.42
CA VAL A 139 -5.50 -10.39 16.09
C VAL A 139 -5.43 -9.27 17.12
N ASP A 140 -4.23 -8.78 17.42
CA ASP A 140 -4.04 -7.63 18.31
C ASP A 140 -4.68 -6.33 17.77
N ALA A 141 -4.81 -5.32 18.64
CA ALA A 141 -5.41 -4.04 18.30
C ALA A 141 -4.64 -3.30 17.20
N ARG A 142 -5.37 -2.57 16.34
CA ARG A 142 -4.85 -1.86 15.15
C ARG A 142 -3.54 -1.11 15.38
N ASP A 143 -3.47 -0.30 16.44
CA ASP A 143 -2.32 0.58 16.69
C ASP A 143 -1.06 -0.21 17.07
N ASP A 144 -1.23 -1.40 17.67
CA ASP A 144 -0.12 -2.28 18.04
C ASP A 144 0.45 -3.03 16.83
N LEU A 145 -0.36 -3.27 15.79
CA LEU A 145 0.08 -3.93 14.56
C LEU A 145 1.21 -3.16 13.86
N THR A 146 1.24 -1.83 14.01
CA THR A 146 2.31 -0.99 13.44
C THR A 146 3.68 -1.26 14.06
N ARG A 147 3.71 -1.76 15.30
CA ARG A 147 4.93 -2.09 16.06
C ARG A 147 5.23 -3.59 16.11
N ALA A 148 4.34 -4.42 15.56
CA ALA A 148 4.51 -5.87 15.57
C ALA A 148 5.74 -6.31 14.79
N VAL A 149 6.31 -7.47 15.18
CA VAL A 149 7.51 -8.04 14.56
C VAL A 149 7.34 -8.18 13.06
N PHE A 150 6.19 -8.69 12.60
CA PHE A 150 5.95 -8.87 11.16
C PHE A 150 6.09 -7.56 10.38
N ASN A 151 5.64 -6.43 10.94
CA ASN A 151 5.64 -5.15 10.24
C ASN A 151 7.07 -4.57 10.15
N THR A 152 7.81 -4.59 11.26
CA THR A 152 9.21 -4.16 11.28
C THR A 152 10.07 -5.02 10.34
N SER A 153 9.91 -6.34 10.41
CA SER A 153 10.62 -7.28 9.55
C SER A 153 10.24 -7.14 8.08
N TYR A 154 8.97 -6.88 7.77
CA TYR A 154 8.51 -6.61 6.42
C TYR A 154 9.15 -5.34 5.83
N GLU A 155 9.18 -4.25 6.59
CA GLU A 155 9.77 -2.97 6.15
C GLU A 155 11.26 -3.10 5.86
N LEU A 156 12.00 -3.81 6.70
CA LEU A 156 13.42 -4.09 6.49
C LEU A 156 13.63 -5.05 5.32
N HIS A 157 12.84 -6.12 5.24
CA HIS A 157 12.91 -7.12 4.17
C HIS A 157 12.69 -6.49 2.79
N ASN A 158 11.75 -5.55 2.68
CA ASN A 158 11.51 -4.85 1.42
C ASN A 158 12.74 -4.07 0.94
N VAL A 159 13.39 -3.31 1.83
CA VAL A 159 14.59 -2.53 1.50
C VAL A 159 15.72 -3.48 1.10
N ASP A 160 15.95 -4.48 1.93
CA ASP A 160 17.02 -5.46 1.80
C ASP A 160 16.96 -6.25 0.49
N VAL A 161 15.79 -6.84 0.18
CA VAL A 161 15.58 -7.58 -1.07
C VAL A 161 15.67 -6.67 -2.28
N SER A 162 15.12 -5.46 -2.22
CA SER A 162 15.18 -4.52 -3.34
C SER A 162 16.60 -3.99 -3.59
N LEU A 163 17.41 -3.79 -2.54
CA LEU A 163 18.83 -3.45 -2.67
C LEU A 163 19.60 -4.58 -3.36
N ARG A 164 19.45 -5.83 -2.91
CA ARG A 164 20.12 -6.99 -3.53
C ARG A 164 19.68 -7.26 -4.95
N ALA A 165 18.42 -6.98 -5.28
CA ALA A 165 17.92 -7.06 -6.64
C ALA A 165 18.47 -5.91 -7.55
N GLY A 166 19.27 -4.99 -7.01
CA GLY A 166 19.86 -3.88 -7.74
C GLY A 166 18.84 -2.83 -8.15
N VAL A 167 17.70 -2.74 -7.45
CA VAL A 167 16.65 -1.77 -7.80
C VAL A 167 17.11 -0.33 -7.50
N HIS A 168 18.05 -0.06 -6.60
CA HIS A 168 18.58 1.30 -6.41
C HIS A 168 19.32 1.83 -7.66
N ASN A 169 19.82 0.92 -8.50
CA ASN A 169 20.56 1.28 -9.70
C ASN A 169 19.69 2.06 -10.68
N GLN A 170 20.29 3.02 -11.37
CA GLN A 170 19.64 3.82 -12.43
C GLN A 170 18.46 4.69 -11.94
N GLY A 171 18.39 5.03 -10.66
CA GLY A 171 17.47 6.03 -10.11
C GLY A 171 16.05 5.52 -9.80
N LYS A 172 15.86 4.19 -9.73
CA LYS A 172 14.57 3.60 -9.35
C LYS A 172 14.30 3.83 -7.85
N LYS A 173 13.03 3.76 -7.47
CA LYS A 173 12.56 4.25 -6.19
C LYS A 173 12.27 3.13 -5.18
N PHE A 174 12.72 3.31 -3.93
CA PHE A 174 12.29 2.55 -2.76
C PHE A 174 11.32 3.40 -1.97
N GLY A 175 10.05 3.05 -2.10
CA GLY A 175 8.99 3.72 -1.40
C GLY A 175 8.76 3.14 -0.02
N LYS A 176 8.52 4.03 0.93
CA LYS A 176 7.88 3.70 2.20
C LYS A 176 6.47 4.27 2.29
N GLY A 177 5.70 3.74 3.25
CA GLY A 177 4.28 4.01 3.41
C GLY A 177 3.87 5.47 3.63
N MET A 178 2.55 5.67 3.56
CA MET A 178 1.86 6.95 3.70
C MET A 178 1.97 7.53 5.12
N GLN A 179 2.09 8.86 5.23
CA GLN A 179 1.76 9.57 6.47
C GLN A 179 0.23 9.63 6.61
N VAL A 180 -0.34 8.83 7.51
CA VAL A 180 -1.81 8.68 7.64
C VAL A 180 -2.45 9.81 8.45
N LYS A 181 -1.81 10.27 9.52
CA LYS A 181 -2.30 11.39 10.33
C LYS A 181 -2.14 12.69 9.55
N ASN A 182 -3.25 13.20 9.03
CA ASN A 182 -3.31 14.50 8.39
C ASN A 182 -3.11 15.58 9.45
N ARG A 183 -2.46 16.70 9.07
CA ARG A 183 -2.25 17.88 9.93
C ARG A 183 -1.39 17.67 11.19
N ALA A 184 -0.88 16.47 11.47
CA ALA A 184 0.12 16.18 12.51
C ALA A 184 1.56 16.44 12.02
N MET A 185 1.88 17.66 11.59
CA MET A 185 3.14 17.97 10.90
C MET A 185 4.37 17.90 11.80
N ALA A 186 4.26 18.30 13.07
CA ALA A 186 5.36 18.17 14.03
C ALA A 186 5.76 16.70 14.24
N GLU A 187 4.78 15.85 14.53
CA GLU A 187 4.97 14.39 14.64
C GLU A 187 5.55 13.79 13.34
N MET A 188 5.05 14.22 12.18
CA MET A 188 5.59 13.77 10.90
C MET A 188 7.08 14.14 10.75
N MET A 189 7.48 15.34 11.14
CA MET A 189 8.88 15.77 11.08
C MET A 189 9.77 14.96 12.04
N GLU A 190 9.27 14.62 13.22
CA GLU A 190 10.03 13.80 14.19
C GLU A 190 10.20 12.36 13.73
N ILE A 191 9.14 11.74 13.18
CA ILE A 191 9.09 10.30 12.93
C ILE A 191 9.50 9.95 11.50
N LYS A 192 9.03 10.72 10.49
CA LYS A 192 9.18 10.33 9.09
C LYS A 192 10.61 10.48 8.57
N ILE A 193 11.52 11.10 9.32
CA ILE A 193 12.96 11.08 9.04
C ILE A 193 13.53 9.65 9.10
N ASN A 194 12.84 8.73 9.78
CA ASN A 194 13.27 7.33 9.84
C ASN A 194 13.09 6.60 8.49
N HIS A 195 12.25 7.09 7.58
CA HIS A 195 12.11 6.52 6.24
C HIS A 195 13.40 6.64 5.41
N PRO A 196 13.98 7.84 5.22
CA PRO A 196 15.28 7.97 4.55
C PRO A 196 16.43 7.29 5.33
N ARG A 197 16.42 7.33 6.67
CA ARG A 197 17.42 6.60 7.49
C ARG A 197 17.39 5.08 7.30
N SER A 198 16.23 4.53 6.94
CA SER A 198 16.07 3.11 6.62
C SER A 198 16.18 2.83 5.12
N GLY A 199 16.83 3.72 4.35
CA GLY A 199 17.13 3.51 2.93
C GLY A 199 15.99 3.86 1.97
N GLY A 200 14.86 4.38 2.44
CA GLY A 200 13.74 4.79 1.59
C GLY A 200 14.03 6.09 0.84
N ASN A 201 14.34 6.03 -0.46
CA ASN A 201 14.60 7.22 -1.29
C ASN A 201 13.33 7.92 -1.80
N THR A 202 12.15 7.41 -1.44
CA THR A 202 10.87 8.10 -1.52
C THR A 202 9.91 7.61 -0.43
N ALA A 203 8.93 8.41 -0.07
CA ALA A 203 7.86 8.01 0.83
C ALA A 203 6.59 8.78 0.52
N TRP A 204 5.43 8.17 0.80
CA TRP A 204 4.16 8.81 0.51
C TRP A 204 3.76 9.83 1.58
N VAL A 205 3.23 10.95 1.11
CA VAL A 205 2.69 12.06 1.90
C VAL A 205 1.32 12.45 1.32
N PRO A 206 0.36 12.90 2.14
CA PRO A 206 -1.04 13.00 1.73
C PRO A 206 -1.37 14.31 0.99
N ALA A 207 -0.49 15.32 1.03
CA ALA A 207 -0.76 16.65 0.46
C ALA A 207 0.54 17.40 0.10
N PRO A 208 0.47 18.49 -0.69
CA PRO A 208 1.64 19.29 -1.06
C PRO A 208 2.42 19.87 0.13
N ASN A 209 1.73 20.39 1.15
CA ASN A 209 2.39 20.98 2.33
C ASN A 209 3.27 19.98 3.11
N PRO A 210 2.77 18.79 3.50
CA PRO A 210 3.60 17.72 4.03
C PRO A 210 4.78 17.32 3.12
N SER A 211 4.62 17.42 1.79
CA SER A 211 5.71 17.15 0.84
C SER A 211 6.84 18.16 0.95
N HIS A 212 6.53 19.45 1.08
CA HIS A 212 7.54 20.50 1.30
C HIS A 212 8.31 20.30 2.60
N LEU A 213 7.63 19.89 3.67
CA LEU A 213 8.27 19.62 4.95
C LEU A 213 9.14 18.35 4.88
N HIS A 214 8.60 17.28 4.30
CA HIS A 214 9.33 16.01 4.25
C HIS A 214 10.57 16.06 3.35
N SER A 215 10.62 16.94 2.34
CA SER A 215 11.84 17.13 1.53
C SER A 215 13.04 17.55 2.38
N MET A 216 12.83 18.24 3.51
CA MET A 216 13.90 18.61 4.45
C MET A 216 14.62 17.37 5.00
N HIS A 217 13.92 16.26 5.23
CA HIS A 217 14.57 15.01 5.68
C HIS A 217 15.55 14.46 4.66
N TYR A 218 15.27 14.65 3.37
CA TYR A 218 16.16 14.24 2.29
C TYR A 218 17.35 15.20 2.08
N HIS A 219 17.30 16.42 2.64
CA HIS A 219 18.48 17.28 2.80
C HIS A 219 19.33 16.90 4.02
N MET A 220 18.69 16.37 5.07
CA MET A 220 19.37 15.94 6.30
C MET A 220 20.05 14.58 6.17
N ILE A 221 19.54 13.71 5.29
CA ILE A 221 20.00 12.33 5.12
C ILE A 221 20.38 12.09 3.66
N ASP A 222 21.66 11.79 3.40
CA ASP A 222 22.10 11.23 2.12
C ASP A 222 21.65 9.76 2.04
N VAL A 223 20.47 9.55 1.46
CA VAL A 223 19.91 8.21 1.29
C VAL A 223 20.78 7.34 0.38
N GLY A 224 21.50 7.94 -0.58
CA GLY A 224 22.42 7.19 -1.43
C GLY A 224 23.59 6.62 -0.63
N GLN A 225 24.12 7.40 0.32
CA GLN A 225 25.13 6.91 1.26
C GLN A 225 24.58 5.81 2.17
N VAL A 226 23.37 6.00 2.73
CA VAL A 226 22.70 4.98 3.55
C VAL A 226 22.56 3.66 2.80
N GLN A 227 22.10 3.70 1.55
CA GLN A 227 21.91 2.50 0.72
C GLN A 227 23.23 1.80 0.40
N ARG A 228 24.30 2.55 0.05
CA ARG A 228 25.64 1.98 -0.16
C ARG A 228 26.15 1.26 1.10
N THR A 229 26.01 1.89 2.27
CA THR A 229 26.38 1.26 3.54
C THR A 229 25.56 0.00 3.83
N MET A 230 24.26 -0.01 3.49
CA MET A 230 23.41 -1.19 3.63
C MET A 230 23.82 -2.33 2.68
N GLU A 231 24.24 -2.01 1.46
CA GLU A 231 24.76 -2.98 0.48
C GLU A 231 26.07 -3.61 0.92
N ASP A 232 26.97 -2.82 1.51
CA ASP A 232 28.25 -3.29 2.06
C ASP A 232 28.09 -4.05 3.39
N SER A 233 26.91 -3.96 4.02
CA SER A 233 26.60 -4.62 5.29
C SER A 233 26.03 -6.02 5.08
N PRO A 234 26.23 -6.94 6.05
CA PRO A 234 25.51 -8.21 6.05
C PRO A 234 23.99 -7.98 6.03
N SER A 235 23.27 -8.88 5.35
CA SER A 235 21.81 -8.89 5.38
C SER A 235 21.30 -8.84 6.83
N PRO A 236 20.26 -8.04 7.13
CA PRO A 236 19.57 -8.17 8.40
C PRO A 236 19.07 -9.61 8.52
N ASN A 237 19.20 -10.19 9.72
CA ASN A 237 18.78 -11.57 9.98
C ASN A 237 17.26 -11.67 10.10
N ILE A 238 16.55 -11.44 8.99
CA ILE A 238 15.09 -11.51 8.91
C ILE A 238 14.71 -12.91 8.49
N THR A 239 14.09 -13.64 9.40
CA THR A 239 13.62 -15.00 9.12
C THR A 239 12.21 -14.97 8.54
N ARG A 240 11.83 -16.04 7.84
CA ARG A 240 10.42 -16.25 7.44
C ARG A 240 9.48 -16.28 8.63
N LYS A 241 9.94 -16.72 9.81
CA LYS A 241 9.13 -16.72 11.04
C LYS A 241 8.78 -15.31 11.47
N ASP A 242 9.70 -14.36 11.29
CA ASP A 242 9.45 -12.95 11.63
C ASP A 242 8.38 -12.36 10.70
N LEU A 243 8.46 -12.62 9.39
CA LEU A 243 7.46 -12.18 8.41
C LEU A 243 6.09 -12.85 8.59
N LEU A 244 6.08 -14.09 9.07
CA LEU A 244 4.88 -14.87 9.34
C LEU A 244 4.36 -14.70 10.76
N ASN A 245 5.00 -13.87 11.59
CA ASN A 245 4.57 -13.66 12.97
C ASN A 245 3.16 -13.05 13.00
N PHE A 246 2.20 -13.80 13.55
CA PHE A 246 0.85 -13.30 13.78
C PHE A 246 0.77 -12.66 15.17
N PRO A 247 0.47 -11.36 15.29
CA PRO A 247 0.30 -10.73 16.59
C PRO A 247 -1.04 -11.14 17.19
N VAL A 248 -1.04 -12.19 18.03
CA VAL A 248 -2.23 -12.64 18.76
C VAL A 248 -2.54 -11.64 19.88
N LEU A 249 -3.81 -11.27 19.99
CA LEU A 249 -4.36 -10.37 21.00
C LEU A 249 -4.04 -10.85 22.41
N ASN A 250 -3.49 -9.95 23.21
CA ASN A 250 -3.43 -10.15 24.66
C ASN A 250 -4.82 -9.90 25.27
N GLY A 251 -5.44 -10.96 25.81
CA GLY A 251 -6.79 -10.91 26.38
C GLY A 251 -7.00 -9.83 27.46
N VAL A 252 -5.94 -9.38 28.14
CA VAL A 252 -6.01 -8.27 29.12
C VAL A 252 -6.53 -6.98 28.48
N LYS A 253 -6.22 -6.72 27.20
CA LYS A 253 -6.62 -5.49 26.48
C LYS A 253 -8.14 -5.38 26.27
N VAL A 254 -8.83 -6.52 26.26
CA VAL A 254 -10.28 -6.62 26.02
C VAL A 254 -11.02 -7.20 27.22
N ALA A 255 -10.32 -7.38 28.35
CA ALA A 255 -10.91 -7.87 29.59
C ALA A 255 -11.85 -6.83 30.22
N ASP A 256 -11.53 -5.55 30.08
CA ASP A 256 -12.44 -4.46 30.42
C ASP A 256 -13.45 -4.24 29.29
N GLN A 257 -14.73 -4.37 29.63
CA GLN A 257 -15.81 -4.28 28.66
C GLN A 257 -15.85 -2.90 27.99
N LYS A 258 -15.58 -1.81 28.73
CA LYS A 258 -15.58 -0.46 28.18
C LYS A 258 -14.42 -0.24 27.20
N ALA A 259 -13.23 -0.76 27.51
CA ALA A 259 -12.08 -0.73 26.62
C ALA A 259 -12.36 -1.47 25.31
N LYS A 260 -12.93 -2.68 25.40
CA LYS A 260 -13.36 -3.48 24.24
C LYS A 260 -14.39 -2.74 23.39
N GLU A 261 -15.44 -2.19 24.01
CA GLU A 261 -16.47 -1.41 23.32
C GLU A 261 -15.88 -0.16 22.64
N THR A 262 -14.93 0.51 23.30
CA THR A 262 -14.26 1.70 22.74
C THR A 262 -13.45 1.33 21.50
N LEU A 263 -12.71 0.22 21.54
CA LEU A 263 -11.94 -0.27 20.39
C LEU A 263 -12.86 -0.64 19.23
N LEU A 264 -13.91 -1.44 19.49
CA LEU A 264 -14.88 -1.84 18.48
C LEU A 264 -15.58 -0.63 17.86
N LEU A 265 -15.99 0.34 18.69
CA LEU A 265 -16.61 1.58 18.23
C LEU A 265 -15.63 2.41 17.37
N SER A 266 -14.34 2.42 17.67
CA SER A 266 -13.33 3.13 16.87
C SER A 266 -13.15 2.54 15.48
N TYR A 267 -13.25 1.21 15.36
CA TYR A 267 -13.21 0.53 14.07
C TYR A 267 -14.52 0.76 13.30
N ALA A 268 -15.67 0.62 13.95
CA ALA A 268 -16.97 0.88 13.34
C ALA A 268 -17.11 2.34 12.86
N HIS A 269 -16.69 3.32 13.67
CA HIS A 269 -16.68 4.74 13.31
C HIS A 269 -15.82 5.01 12.08
N SER A 270 -14.57 4.51 12.11
CA SER A 270 -13.63 4.62 10.99
C SER A 270 -14.26 4.12 9.69
N MET A 271 -14.89 2.94 9.74
CA MET A 271 -15.54 2.33 8.58
C MET A 271 -16.76 3.09 8.08
N VAL A 272 -17.69 3.44 8.98
CA VAL A 272 -18.93 4.14 8.61
C VAL A 272 -18.61 5.53 8.02
N ALA A 273 -17.70 6.27 8.65
CA ALA A 273 -17.32 7.61 8.22
C ALA A 273 -16.62 7.63 6.86
N TYR A 274 -15.97 6.53 6.46
CA TYR A 274 -15.42 6.38 5.12
C TYR A 274 -16.46 5.88 4.10
N VAL A 275 -17.26 4.87 4.46
CA VAL A 275 -18.20 4.21 3.54
C VAL A 275 -19.35 5.11 3.14
N GLU A 276 -19.89 5.95 4.03
CA GLU A 276 -20.97 6.90 3.71
C GLU A 276 -20.63 7.77 2.48
N PRO A 277 -19.54 8.57 2.49
CA PRO A 277 -19.22 9.43 1.36
C PRO A 277 -18.77 8.63 0.14
N TRP A 278 -18.22 7.43 0.34
CA TRP A 278 -17.83 6.55 -0.75
C TRP A 278 -19.05 6.06 -1.54
N VAL A 279 -20.06 5.53 -0.85
CA VAL A 279 -21.28 4.98 -1.47
C VAL A 279 -22.18 6.08 -2.01
N HIS A 280 -22.42 7.14 -1.23
CA HIS A 280 -23.42 8.15 -1.60
C HIS A 280 -22.89 9.24 -2.52
N ARG A 281 -21.58 9.50 -2.50
CA ARG A 281 -20.97 10.64 -3.22
C ARG A 281 -19.77 10.25 -4.09
N GLY A 282 -19.36 8.98 -4.10
CA GLY A 282 -18.21 8.53 -4.89
C GLY A 282 -16.86 9.06 -4.39
N ILE A 283 -16.76 9.44 -3.11
CA ILE A 283 -15.51 9.98 -2.54
C ILE A 283 -14.63 8.82 -2.05
N GLY A 284 -13.58 8.50 -2.81
CA GLY A 284 -12.67 7.37 -2.55
C GLY A 284 -11.61 7.58 -1.46
N CYS A 285 -11.45 8.79 -0.96
CA CYS A 285 -10.46 9.16 0.05
C CYS A 285 -11.01 10.31 0.89
N SER A 286 -11.04 10.13 2.21
CA SER A 286 -11.66 11.07 3.15
C SER A 286 -10.74 11.37 4.32
N GLY A 287 -10.76 12.60 4.83
CA GLY A 287 -10.20 12.91 6.15
C GLY A 287 -11.27 12.61 7.21
N VAL A 288 -10.98 11.70 8.14
CA VAL A 288 -11.92 11.27 9.18
C VAL A 288 -11.31 11.58 10.55
N PRO A 289 -11.98 12.39 11.40
CA PRO A 289 -11.56 12.60 12.78
C PRO A 289 -11.72 11.32 13.59
N ASN A 290 -10.66 10.91 14.29
CA ASN A 290 -10.75 9.87 15.32
C ASN A 290 -11.32 10.44 16.64
N PHE A 291 -11.53 9.60 17.65
CA PHE A 291 -12.08 10.04 18.94
C PHE A 291 -11.19 11.01 19.74
N SER A 292 -9.92 11.16 19.36
CA SER A 292 -9.02 12.18 19.89
C SER A 292 -8.99 13.47 19.04
N GLN A 293 -9.95 13.63 18.11
CA GLN A 293 -10.05 14.77 17.19
C GLN A 293 -8.84 14.94 16.25
N ILE A 294 -8.10 13.85 16.01
CA ILE A 294 -7.01 13.82 15.03
C ILE A 294 -7.58 13.33 13.70
N GLU A 295 -7.40 14.12 12.65
CA GLU A 295 -7.83 13.76 11.30
C GLU A 295 -6.90 12.70 10.69
N GLU A 296 -7.46 11.56 10.32
CA GLU A 296 -6.77 10.47 9.64
C GLU A 296 -7.24 10.37 8.20
N MET A 297 -6.31 10.20 7.26
CA MET A 297 -6.66 9.85 5.88
C MET A 297 -7.19 8.41 5.85
N LYS A 298 -8.40 8.24 5.31
CA LYS A 298 -9.06 6.95 5.10
C LYS A 298 -9.21 6.66 3.62
N ASP A 299 -8.84 5.44 3.24
CA ASP A 299 -9.04 4.86 1.93
C ASP A 299 -9.46 3.38 2.07
N ARG A 300 -9.59 2.65 0.96
CA ARG A 300 -9.99 1.23 1.02
C ARG A 300 -8.99 0.34 1.79
N ALA A 301 -7.73 0.74 1.94
CA ALA A 301 -6.76 -0.05 2.71
C ALA A 301 -7.01 0.08 4.22
N THR A 302 -7.43 1.27 4.69
CA THR A 302 -7.84 1.42 6.11
C THR A 302 -9.10 0.62 6.42
N GLU A 303 -10.09 0.65 5.52
CA GLU A 303 -11.31 -0.18 5.64
C GLU A 303 -11.01 -1.67 5.72
N ARG A 304 -10.08 -2.12 4.88
CA ARG A 304 -9.67 -3.52 4.85
C ARG A 304 -9.10 -3.97 6.18
N ILE A 305 -8.37 -3.13 6.90
CA ILE A 305 -7.81 -3.47 8.21
C ILE A 305 -8.92 -3.54 9.24
N ASP A 306 -9.71 -2.47 9.39
CA ASP A 306 -10.75 -2.37 10.41
C ASP A 306 -11.79 -3.51 10.24
N GLY A 307 -12.23 -3.76 9.00
CA GLY A 307 -13.12 -4.87 8.69
C GLY A 307 -12.50 -6.25 8.95
N ALA A 308 -11.22 -6.45 8.64
CA ALA A 308 -10.53 -7.71 8.91
C ALA A 308 -10.37 -7.98 10.41
N ILE A 309 -10.09 -6.95 11.22
CA ILE A 309 -10.02 -7.06 12.68
C ILE A 309 -11.39 -7.46 13.23
N ILE A 310 -12.46 -6.74 12.88
CA ILE A 310 -13.82 -7.04 13.38
C ILE A 310 -14.24 -8.47 12.99
N ALA A 311 -14.00 -8.88 11.73
CA ALA A 311 -14.31 -10.22 11.26
C ALA A 311 -13.51 -11.31 12.01
N ASN A 312 -12.21 -11.08 12.23
CA ASN A 312 -11.36 -11.99 12.98
C ASN A 312 -11.76 -12.07 14.46
N TRP A 313 -12.05 -10.94 15.11
CA TRP A 313 -12.52 -10.91 16.50
C TRP A 313 -13.85 -11.63 16.68
N LYS A 314 -14.78 -11.48 15.72
CA LYS A 314 -16.03 -12.26 15.71
C LYS A 314 -15.76 -13.76 15.58
N LEU A 315 -14.87 -14.16 14.67
CA LEU A 315 -14.50 -15.56 14.45
C LEU A 315 -13.96 -16.23 15.73
N HIS A 316 -13.17 -15.49 16.52
CA HIS A 316 -12.55 -15.99 17.74
C HIS A 316 -13.33 -15.67 19.02
N GLY A 317 -14.57 -15.19 18.92
CA GLY A 317 -15.44 -14.94 20.07
C GLY A 317 -15.02 -13.77 20.96
N VAL A 318 -14.19 -12.84 20.48
CA VAL A 318 -13.82 -11.61 21.22
C VAL A 318 -14.99 -10.64 21.25
N VAL A 319 -15.75 -10.56 20.15
CA VAL A 319 -16.98 -9.76 20.04
C VAL A 319 -18.11 -10.61 19.46
N THR A 320 -19.33 -10.29 19.85
CA THR A 320 -20.56 -10.90 19.33
C THR A 320 -21.11 -10.13 18.13
N GLN A 321 -22.00 -10.75 17.37
CA GLN A 321 -22.72 -10.06 16.28
C GLN A 321 -23.51 -8.84 16.79
N ALA A 322 -24.15 -8.97 17.96
CA ALA A 322 -24.93 -7.89 18.57
C ALA A 322 -24.06 -6.69 18.95
N GLU A 323 -22.87 -6.93 19.53
CA GLU A 323 -21.92 -5.86 19.86
C GLU A 323 -21.44 -5.11 18.59
N ILE A 324 -21.23 -5.82 17.48
CA ILE A 324 -20.85 -5.21 16.19
C ILE A 324 -21.99 -4.32 15.66
N GLU A 325 -23.22 -4.84 15.62
CA GLU A 325 -24.38 -4.08 15.15
C GLU A 325 -24.63 -2.83 16.00
N GLU A 326 -24.51 -2.96 17.32
CA GLU A 326 -24.65 -1.82 18.23
C GLU A 326 -23.55 -0.77 18.00
N ALA A 327 -22.30 -1.19 17.79
CA ALA A 327 -21.20 -0.28 17.49
C ALA A 327 -21.41 0.45 16.17
N VAL A 328 -21.92 -0.22 15.13
CA VAL A 328 -22.27 0.42 13.85
C VAL A 328 -23.40 1.43 14.02
N ILE A 329 -24.48 1.08 14.74
CA ILE A 329 -25.60 2.00 15.01
C ILE A 329 -25.13 3.22 15.84
N LYS A 330 -24.20 3.03 16.78
CA LYS A 330 -23.59 4.13 17.51
C LYS A 330 -22.72 5.00 16.60
N ALA A 331 -21.93 4.37 15.71
CA ALA A 331 -21.07 5.06 14.77
C ALA A 331 -21.84 5.99 13.81
N THR A 332 -23.06 5.63 13.40
CA THR A 332 -23.88 6.49 12.51
C THR A 332 -24.41 7.76 13.17
N LYS A 333 -24.20 7.95 14.48
CA LYS A 333 -24.68 9.12 15.23
C LYS A 333 -23.63 10.22 15.41
N PHE A 334 -22.37 9.94 15.03
CA PHE A 334 -21.28 10.91 15.04
C PHE A 334 -21.19 11.66 13.71
#